data_AF-A0A8X7BFY0-F1
#
_entry.id   AF-A0A8X7BFY0-F1
#
_cell.length_a   1.000
_cell.length_b   1.000
_cell.length_c   1.000
_cell.angle_alpha   90.00
_cell.angle_beta   90.00
_cell.angle_gamma   90.00
#
_symmetry.space_group_name_H-M   'P 1'
#
loop_
_entity.id
_entity.type
_entity.pdbx_description
1 polymer ?
#
loop_
_entity_poly.entity_id
_entity_poly.type
_entity_poly.pdbx_seq_one_letter_code
_entity_poly.pdbx_strand_id
1 'polypeptide(L)'
;MKGEFQASQYKLYAANGTEIPTYGLKILTLDLGLRRPFQWPFIIAKVKRGIIGADFLQKFQLLIDLHNRKLIDGVTNLSIKGEVATIQENNDLSTVNRASKYFNLLKSYPDLTKPNLVNRVVKHGVKLHILTTGQPVYSKARQLAPDKLKLAKQEFQFMLDNDIIRPSKSQWASPLHFVNPPIGQHGFFHPTREASKTDHTEFFLRPGLID
;
A
#
# COMPACT_ATOMS: atom_id res chain seq x y z
N MET A 1 19.28 -39.43 -13.14
CA MET A 1 18.70 -40.00 -14.38
C MET A 1 18.33 -38.85 -15.31
N LYS A 2 18.99 -38.74 -16.47
CA LYS A 2 18.63 -37.80 -17.54
C LYS A 2 17.68 -38.55 -18.48
N GLY A 3 16.39 -38.27 -18.40
CA GLY A 3 15.42 -38.66 -19.43
C GLY A 3 15.24 -37.50 -20.39
N GLU A 4 15.37 -37.75 -21.69
CA GLU A 4 15.00 -36.79 -22.73
C GLU A 4 13.48 -36.66 -22.75
N PHE A 5 12.97 -35.56 -22.22
CA PHE A 5 11.55 -35.25 -22.31
C PHE A 5 11.30 -34.45 -23.59
N GLN A 6 10.37 -34.93 -24.43
CA GLN A 6 9.95 -34.19 -25.62
C GLN A 6 9.11 -32.96 -25.23
N ALA A 7 9.25 -31.88 -26.01
CA ALA A 7 8.52 -30.64 -25.77
C ALA A 7 7.02 -30.86 -25.97
N SER A 8 6.21 -30.40 -25.01
CA SER A 8 4.74 -30.53 -25.08
C SER A 8 4.10 -29.39 -25.88
N GLN A 9 2.88 -29.59 -26.40
CA GLN A 9 2.12 -28.52 -27.09
C GLN A 9 1.69 -27.39 -26.14
N TYR A 10 1.70 -27.61 -24.82
CA TYR A 10 1.22 -26.65 -23.83
C TYR A 10 2.33 -25.67 -23.44
N LYS A 11 2.20 -24.41 -23.87
CA LYS A 11 3.22 -23.39 -23.62
C LYS A 11 2.94 -22.61 -22.35
N LEU A 12 3.98 -22.38 -21.55
CA LEU A 12 3.96 -21.46 -20.42
C LEU A 12 4.80 -20.23 -20.75
N TYR A 13 4.43 -19.08 -20.19
CA TYR A 13 5.16 -17.82 -20.37
C TYR A 13 5.44 -17.19 -19.01
N ALA A 14 6.66 -16.71 -18.82
CA ALA A 14 7.04 -15.94 -17.64
C ALA A 14 6.48 -14.52 -17.71
N ALA A 15 6.52 -13.79 -16.58
CA ALA A 15 6.06 -12.40 -16.50
C ALA A 15 6.83 -11.42 -17.42
N ASN A 16 8.02 -11.82 -17.88
CA ASN A 16 8.81 -11.09 -18.87
C ASN A 16 8.50 -11.47 -20.33
N GLY A 17 7.48 -12.30 -20.56
CA GLY A 17 7.08 -12.79 -21.87
C GLY A 17 7.96 -13.91 -22.45
N THR A 18 8.99 -14.35 -21.73
CA THR A 18 9.83 -15.47 -22.20
C THR A 18 9.09 -16.80 -22.09
N GLU A 19 9.20 -17.64 -23.12
CA GLU A 19 8.60 -18.98 -23.13
C GLU A 19 9.34 -19.88 -22.12
N ILE A 20 8.58 -20.57 -21.28
CA ILE A 20 9.06 -21.59 -20.35
C ILE A 20 8.83 -22.96 -21.00
N PRO A 21 9.90 -23.70 -21.37
CA PRO A 21 9.75 -25.03 -21.94
C PRO A 21 8.99 -25.98 -21.02
N THR A 22 8.05 -26.73 -21.58
CA THR A 22 7.25 -27.73 -20.88
C THR A 22 7.43 -29.12 -21.48
N TYR A 23 7.22 -30.14 -20.65
CA TYR A 23 7.61 -31.53 -20.91
C TYR A 23 6.46 -32.50 -20.65
N GLY A 24 5.23 -32.00 -20.54
CA GLY A 24 4.01 -32.78 -20.30
C GLY A 24 3.45 -32.63 -18.88
N LEU A 25 2.52 -33.51 -18.55
CA LEU A 25 1.83 -33.54 -17.25
C LEU A 25 2.28 -34.75 -16.44
N LYS A 26 2.35 -34.59 -15.12
CA LYS A 26 2.60 -35.67 -14.17
C LYS A 26 1.75 -35.50 -12.92
N ILE A 27 0.98 -36.53 -12.59
CA ILE A 27 0.24 -36.57 -11.33
C ILE A 27 1.24 -36.78 -10.19
N LEU A 28 1.26 -35.85 -9.24
CA LEU A 28 2.07 -35.95 -8.02
C LEU A 28 1.18 -35.77 -6.80
N THR A 29 1.55 -36.44 -5.72
CA THR A 29 1.01 -36.19 -4.39
C THR A 29 1.96 -35.29 -3.63
N LEU A 30 1.55 -34.06 -3.39
CA LEU A 30 2.31 -33.06 -2.65
C LEU A 30 1.94 -33.15 -1.17
N ASP A 31 2.95 -33.20 -0.30
CA ASP A 31 2.77 -33.01 1.15
C ASP A 31 3.29 -31.63 1.52
N LEU A 32 2.39 -30.80 2.07
CA LEU A 32 2.68 -29.44 2.52
C LEU A 32 2.81 -29.35 4.05
N GLY A 33 2.86 -30.48 4.77
CA GLY A 33 2.88 -30.50 6.24
C GLY A 33 1.53 -30.17 6.88
N LEU A 34 0.45 -30.15 6.09
CA LEU A 34 -0.92 -29.84 6.53
C LEU A 34 -1.72 -31.10 6.88
N ARG A 35 -1.02 -32.21 7.17
CA ARG A 35 -1.58 -33.51 7.58
C ARG A 35 -2.61 -34.11 6.62
N ARG A 36 -2.55 -33.74 5.34
CA ARG A 36 -3.27 -34.43 4.26
C ARG A 36 -2.52 -34.35 2.93
N PRO A 37 -2.66 -35.37 2.07
CA PRO A 37 -2.03 -35.39 0.75
C PRO A 37 -2.78 -34.51 -0.26
N PHE A 38 -2.04 -33.82 -1.13
CA PHE A 38 -2.59 -33.02 -2.22
C PHE A 38 -2.22 -33.63 -3.58
N GLN A 39 -3.10 -34.45 -4.16
CA GLN A 39 -2.85 -35.11 -5.44
C GLN A 39 -3.32 -34.24 -6.61
N TRP A 40 -2.40 -33.88 -7.52
CA TRP A 40 -2.70 -32.95 -8.62
C TRP A 40 -1.90 -33.28 -9.89
N PRO A 41 -2.47 -33.09 -11.10
CA PRO A 41 -1.72 -33.15 -12.35
C PRO A 41 -0.86 -31.89 -12.53
N PHE A 42 0.43 -31.99 -12.24
CA PHE A 42 1.38 -30.88 -12.41
C PHE A 42 1.96 -30.84 -13.82
N ILE A 43 2.23 -29.63 -14.31
CA ILE A 43 3.00 -29.41 -15.54
C ILE A 43 4.48 -29.55 -15.23
N ILE A 44 5.17 -30.44 -15.96
CA ILE A 44 6.63 -30.52 -15.91
C ILE A 44 7.17 -29.37 -16.76
N ALA A 45 7.80 -28.39 -16.12
CA ALA A 45 8.34 -27.21 -16.78
C ALA A 45 9.81 -26.97 -16.40
N LYS A 46 10.56 -26.33 -17.29
CA LYS A 46 11.96 -25.92 -17.05
C LYS A 46 12.01 -24.70 -16.13
N VAL A 47 11.76 -24.89 -14.84
CA VAL A 47 11.78 -23.85 -13.80
C VAL A 47 12.79 -24.19 -12.70
N LYS A 48 13.36 -23.17 -12.06
CA LYS A 48 14.34 -23.36 -10.95
C LYS A 48 13.68 -23.79 -9.65
N ARG A 49 12.44 -23.37 -9.41
CA ARG A 49 11.65 -23.65 -8.20
C ARG A 49 10.25 -24.06 -8.61
N GLY A 50 9.65 -24.99 -7.87
CA GLY A 50 8.26 -25.38 -8.07
C GLY A 50 7.32 -24.20 -7.81
N ILE A 51 6.29 -24.09 -8.64
CA ILE A 51 5.29 -23.02 -8.55
C ILE A 51 3.94 -23.66 -8.31
N ILE A 52 3.22 -23.17 -7.30
CA ILE A 52 1.83 -23.53 -7.04
C ILE A 52 0.96 -22.42 -7.58
N GLY A 53 0.04 -22.76 -8.49
CA GLY A 53 -0.90 -21.81 -9.08
C GLY A 53 -2.11 -21.56 -8.19
N ALA A 54 -2.86 -20.51 -8.53
CA ALA A 54 -4.11 -20.16 -7.85
C ALA A 54 -5.19 -21.25 -8.01
N ASP A 55 -5.15 -22.00 -9.10
CA ASP A 55 -6.01 -23.15 -9.39
C ASP A 55 -5.87 -24.27 -8.34
N PHE A 56 -4.63 -24.61 -8.00
CA PHE A 56 -4.32 -25.57 -6.94
C PHE A 56 -4.79 -25.04 -5.58
N LEU A 57 -4.50 -23.78 -5.26
CA LEU A 57 -4.92 -23.17 -3.99
C LEU A 57 -6.44 -23.17 -3.85
N GLN A 58 -7.16 -22.80 -4.91
CA GLN A 58 -8.62 -22.81 -4.94
C GLN A 58 -9.19 -24.22 -4.77
N LYS A 59 -8.65 -25.21 -5.50
CA LYS A 59 -9.12 -26.61 -5.43
C LYS A 59 -9.04 -27.16 -4.01
N PHE A 60 -7.94 -26.90 -3.33
CA PHE A 60 -7.66 -27.45 -2.00
C PHE A 60 -8.04 -26.51 -0.86
N GLN A 61 -8.63 -25.35 -1.15
CA GLN A 61 -9.04 -24.34 -0.16
C GLN A 61 -7.87 -23.85 0.70
N LEU A 62 -6.71 -23.64 0.08
CA LEU A 62 -5.53 -23.12 0.75
C LEU A 62 -5.55 -21.59 0.74
N LEU A 63 -5.32 -20.99 1.91
CA LEU A 63 -5.30 -19.55 2.12
C LEU A 63 -3.87 -19.08 2.42
N ILE A 64 -3.43 -18.01 1.77
CA ILE A 64 -2.12 -17.40 2.01
C ILE A 64 -2.30 -16.21 2.96
N ASP A 65 -1.71 -16.30 4.15
CA ASP A 65 -1.63 -15.20 5.11
C ASP A 65 -0.24 -14.56 5.04
N LEU A 66 -0.15 -13.45 4.30
CA LEU A 66 1.11 -12.71 4.13
C LEU A 66 1.54 -11.99 5.40
N HIS A 67 0.59 -11.54 6.23
CA HIS A 67 0.89 -10.81 7.46
C HIS A 67 1.60 -11.71 8.47
N ASN A 68 1.04 -12.90 8.71
CA ASN A 68 1.62 -13.88 9.63
C ASN A 68 2.62 -14.82 8.97
N ARG A 69 2.84 -14.70 7.65
CA ARG A 69 3.69 -15.57 6.83
C ARG A 69 3.32 -17.04 6.99
N LYS A 70 2.06 -17.37 6.69
CA LYS A 70 1.52 -18.73 6.82
C LYS A 70 0.75 -19.16 5.57
N LEU A 71 0.76 -20.45 5.32
CA LEU A 71 -0.20 -21.13 4.46
C LEU A 71 -1.18 -21.85 5.37
N ILE A 72 -2.47 -21.56 5.22
CA ILE A 72 -3.56 -22.08 6.04
C ILE A 72 -4.40 -23.02 5.18
N ASP A 73 -4.76 -24.17 5.72
CA ASP A 73 -5.72 -25.09 5.12
C ASP A 73 -7.13 -24.72 5.56
N GLY A 74 -7.99 -24.29 4.64
CA GLY A 74 -9.38 -23.92 4.92
C GLY A 74 -10.27 -25.10 5.33
N VAL A 75 -9.85 -26.35 5.09
CA VAL A 75 -10.62 -27.54 5.49
C VAL A 75 -10.26 -27.99 6.90
N THR A 76 -8.96 -28.06 7.21
CA THR A 76 -8.48 -28.60 8.49
C THR A 76 -8.14 -27.50 9.52
N ASN A 77 -8.10 -26.23 9.10
CA ASN A 77 -7.60 -25.08 9.85
C ASN A 77 -6.15 -25.22 10.35
N LEU A 78 -5.42 -26.22 9.84
CA LEU A 78 -3.99 -26.34 10.10
C LEU A 78 -3.25 -25.27 9.31
N SER A 79 -2.11 -24.84 9.84
CA SER A 79 -1.26 -23.88 9.15
C SER A 79 0.20 -24.26 9.25
N ILE A 80 0.94 -23.93 8.21
CA ILE A 80 2.39 -24.06 8.16
C ILE A 80 3.00 -22.67 7.97
N LYS A 81 4.10 -22.40 8.68
CA LYS A 81 4.86 -21.16 8.49
C LYS A 81 5.57 -21.21 7.15
N GLY A 82 5.42 -20.13 6.38
CA GLY A 82 6.17 -19.89 5.15
C GLY A 82 7.17 -18.75 5.32
N GLU A 83 7.96 -18.54 4.28
CA GLU A 83 8.89 -17.42 4.19
C GLU A 83 8.52 -16.57 2.97
N VAL A 84 8.54 -15.25 3.14
CA VAL A 84 8.37 -14.31 2.03
C VAL A 84 9.77 -14.01 1.49
N ALA A 85 10.10 -14.61 0.35
CA ALA A 85 11.35 -14.34 -0.34
C ALA A 85 11.18 -13.18 -1.31
N THR A 86 12.06 -12.18 -1.24
CA THR A 86 12.18 -11.17 -2.31
C THR A 86 12.88 -11.80 -3.50
N ILE A 87 12.14 -12.01 -4.59
CA ILE A 87 12.72 -12.45 -5.86
C ILE A 87 13.34 -11.22 -6.51
N GLN A 88 14.67 -11.15 -6.59
CA GLN A 88 15.39 -10.07 -7.28
C GLN A 88 15.33 -10.25 -8.81
N GLU A 89 14.16 -10.44 -9.40
CA GLU A 89 14.06 -10.52 -10.86
C GLU A 89 13.77 -9.16 -11.47
N ASN A 90 14.39 -8.91 -12.62
CA ASN A 90 14.44 -7.62 -13.32
C ASN A 90 13.07 -7.14 -13.87
N ASN A 91 11.97 -7.78 -13.49
CA ASN A 91 10.62 -7.54 -13.98
C ASN A 91 9.61 -7.14 -12.89
N ASP A 92 10.08 -6.85 -11.67
CA ASP A 92 9.20 -6.32 -10.63
C ASP A 92 8.61 -4.96 -10.99
N LEU A 93 7.42 -4.67 -10.45
CA LEU A 93 6.84 -3.34 -10.46
C LEU A 93 7.80 -2.38 -9.74
N SER A 94 8.43 -1.49 -10.50
CA SER A 94 9.44 -0.57 -9.99
C SER A 94 8.92 0.86 -10.05
N THR A 95 9.09 1.61 -8.97
CA THR A 95 8.87 3.07 -8.92
C THR A 95 9.97 3.86 -9.65
N VAL A 96 11.01 3.16 -10.11
CA VAL A 96 12.17 3.76 -10.79
C VAL A 96 12.25 3.25 -12.21
N ASN A 97 12.42 4.18 -13.16
CA ASN A 97 12.74 3.87 -14.54
C ASN A 97 14.12 3.22 -14.63
N ARG A 98 14.18 1.96 -15.08
CA ARG A 98 15.42 1.17 -15.25
C ARG A 98 16.38 1.75 -16.30
N ALA A 99 15.86 2.48 -17.28
CA ALA A 99 16.67 3.14 -18.31
C ALA A 99 17.31 4.46 -17.84
N SER A 100 16.96 4.94 -16.64
CA SER A 100 17.55 6.17 -16.10
C SER A 100 19.01 5.95 -15.69
N LYS A 101 19.88 6.92 -16.00
CA LYS A 101 21.27 6.97 -15.48
C LYS A 101 21.36 6.93 -13.95
N TYR A 102 20.27 7.26 -13.25
CA TYR A 102 20.20 7.26 -11.79
C TYR A 102 19.60 5.97 -11.20
N PHE A 103 19.31 4.95 -12.02
CA PHE A 103 18.63 3.74 -11.56
C PHE A 103 19.32 3.10 -10.35
N ASN A 104 20.64 2.90 -10.41
CA ASN A 104 21.39 2.27 -9.32
C ASN A 104 21.34 3.10 -8.02
N LEU A 105 21.40 4.44 -8.13
CA LEU A 105 21.30 5.34 -6.98
C LEU A 105 19.91 5.32 -6.36
N LEU A 106 18.86 5.39 -7.18
CA LEU A 106 17.48 5.36 -6.68
C LEU A 106 17.11 3.99 -6.12
N LYS A 107 17.70 2.91 -6.65
CA LYS A 107 17.57 1.55 -6.13
C LYS A 107 18.18 1.40 -4.73
N SER A 108 19.25 2.14 -4.39
CA SER A 108 19.80 2.13 -3.03
C SER A 108 18.96 2.91 -2.01
N TYR A 109 18.02 3.75 -2.47
CA TYR A 109 17.14 4.55 -1.62
C TYR A 109 15.65 4.35 -1.97
N PRO A 110 15.10 3.13 -1.77
CA PRO A 110 13.71 2.81 -2.15
C PRO A 110 12.67 3.68 -1.43
N ASP A 111 13.02 4.23 -0.27
CA ASP A 111 12.17 5.12 0.51
C ASP A 111 11.96 6.49 -0.17
N LEU A 112 12.79 6.90 -1.14
CA LEU A 112 12.61 8.15 -1.88
C LEU A 112 11.62 8.02 -3.04
N THR A 113 11.43 6.81 -3.55
CA THR A 113 10.69 6.57 -4.80
C THR A 113 9.31 5.97 -4.54
N LYS A 114 9.09 5.40 -3.34
CA LYS A 114 7.77 4.96 -2.89
C LYS A 114 6.90 6.16 -2.52
N PRO A 115 5.63 6.20 -2.95
CA PRO A 115 4.70 7.22 -2.50
C PRO A 115 4.58 7.18 -0.97
N ASN A 116 4.48 8.35 -0.35
CA ASN A 116 4.23 8.48 1.09
C ASN A 116 2.75 8.16 1.37
N LEU A 117 2.40 6.87 1.31
CA LEU A 117 1.04 6.38 1.54
C LEU A 117 0.66 6.36 3.03
N VAL A 118 1.66 6.46 3.91
CA VAL A 118 1.51 6.46 5.37
C VAL A 118 2.46 7.49 5.96
N ASN A 119 2.00 8.16 7.02
CA ASN A 119 2.81 9.10 7.77
C ASN A 119 4.07 8.39 8.28
N ARG A 120 5.23 8.93 7.89
CA ARG A 120 6.51 8.44 8.40
C ARG A 120 6.79 9.10 9.74
N VAL A 121 7.21 8.31 10.71
CA VAL A 121 7.77 8.83 11.95
C VAL A 121 9.02 9.65 11.60
N VAL A 122 8.97 10.96 11.89
CA VAL A 122 10.09 11.86 11.68
C VAL A 122 11.24 11.42 12.61
N LYS A 123 12.38 11.05 12.02
CA LYS A 123 13.52 10.50 12.78
C LYS A 123 14.33 11.57 13.52
N HIS A 124 14.20 12.83 13.13
CA HIS A 124 14.93 13.94 13.75
C HIS A 124 14.08 14.68 14.79
N GLY A 125 14.73 15.22 15.82
CA GLY A 125 14.06 16.04 16.85
C GLY A 125 13.73 17.48 16.42
N VAL A 126 14.12 17.89 15.20
CA VAL A 126 13.82 19.23 14.69
C VAL A 126 12.32 19.39 14.49
N LYS A 127 11.74 20.39 15.16
CA LYS A 127 10.34 20.76 15.06
C LYS A 127 10.23 22.16 14.47
N LEU A 128 9.19 22.39 13.69
CA LEU A 128 8.81 23.74 13.31
C LEU A 128 8.30 24.46 14.57
N HIS A 129 8.91 25.59 14.91
CA HIS A 129 8.41 26.48 15.95
C HIS A 129 8.07 27.81 15.29
N ILE A 130 6.78 28.14 15.29
CA ILE A 130 6.29 29.41 14.77
C ILE A 130 6.20 30.39 15.93
N LEU A 131 6.99 31.47 15.84
CA LEU A 131 6.91 32.58 16.79
C LEU A 131 5.72 33.45 16.39
N THR A 132 4.79 33.67 17.32
CA THR A 132 3.64 34.54 17.11
C THR A 132 3.77 35.80 17.97
N THR A 133 3.46 36.96 17.40
CA THR A 133 3.41 38.24 18.11
C THR A 133 1.98 38.77 18.12
N GLY A 134 1.52 39.26 19.28
CA GLY A 134 0.19 39.85 19.43
C GLY A 134 -0.86 38.87 19.97
N GLN A 135 -2.13 39.31 19.95
CA GLN A 135 -3.26 38.57 20.53
C GLN A 135 -3.79 37.48 19.58
N PRO A 136 -4.31 36.37 20.12
CA PRO A 136 -4.95 35.33 19.31
C PRO A 136 -6.10 35.82 18.45
N VAL A 137 -6.08 35.44 17.17
CA VAL A 137 -7.16 35.72 16.22
C VAL A 137 -8.12 34.53 16.16
N TYR A 138 -9.41 34.82 16.35
CA TYR A 138 -10.48 33.84 16.32
C TYR A 138 -11.56 34.19 15.30
N SER A 139 -11.91 33.23 14.45
CA SER A 139 -13.07 33.30 13.57
C SER A 139 -14.00 32.11 13.79
N LYS A 140 -15.31 32.35 13.67
CA LYS A 140 -16.32 31.28 13.68
C LYS A 140 -16.22 30.41 12.43
N ALA A 141 -16.59 29.13 12.55
CA ALA A 141 -16.72 28.24 11.41
C ALA A 141 -17.76 28.77 10.42
N ARG A 142 -17.46 28.68 9.12
CA ARG A 142 -18.40 29.04 8.06
C ARG A 142 -19.30 27.85 7.73
N GLN A 143 -20.57 28.13 7.45
CA GLN A 143 -21.50 27.11 6.97
C GLN A 143 -21.04 26.61 5.59
N LEU A 144 -21.13 25.30 5.40
CA LEU A 144 -20.85 24.63 4.13
C LEU A 144 -22.13 23.98 3.62
N ALA A 145 -22.26 23.92 2.29
CA ALA A 145 -23.31 23.10 1.67
C ALA A 145 -23.16 21.63 2.09
N PRO A 146 -24.25 20.85 2.17
CA PRO A 146 -24.23 19.48 2.70
C PRO A 146 -23.17 18.57 2.06
N ASP A 147 -23.01 18.61 0.73
CA ASP A 147 -22.03 17.78 0.03
C ASP A 147 -20.59 18.13 0.41
N LYS A 148 -20.29 19.43 0.52
CA LYS A 148 -18.97 19.93 0.92
C LYS A 148 -18.69 19.60 2.39
N LEU A 149 -19.70 19.69 3.24
CA LEU A 149 -19.58 19.32 4.66
C LEU A 149 -19.27 17.83 4.79
N LYS A 150 -19.96 16.96 4.05
CA LYS A 150 -19.70 15.51 4.04
C LYS A 150 -18.26 15.19 3.62
N LEU A 151 -17.78 15.79 2.53
CA LEU A 151 -16.41 15.63 2.06
C LEU A 151 -15.39 16.13 3.09
N ALA A 152 -15.64 17.30 3.69
CA ALA A 152 -14.75 17.84 4.73
C ALA A 152 -14.68 16.91 5.96
N LYS A 153 -15.82 16.38 6.43
CA LYS A 153 -15.85 15.41 7.54
C LYS A 153 -15.03 14.15 7.22
N GLN A 154 -15.20 13.59 6.02
CA GLN A 154 -14.45 12.41 5.59
C GLN A 154 -12.94 12.66 5.54
N GLU A 155 -12.51 13.80 4.99
CA GLU A 155 -11.08 14.14 4.94
C GLU A 155 -10.51 14.32 6.35
N PHE A 156 -11.20 15.06 7.23
CA PHE A 156 -10.71 15.28 8.59
C PHE A 156 -10.66 13.98 9.39
N GLN A 157 -11.62 13.06 9.19
CA GLN A 157 -11.56 11.75 9.80
C GLN A 157 -10.34 10.96 9.30
N PHE A 158 -10.10 10.93 8.00
CA PHE A 158 -8.89 10.32 7.43
C PHE A 158 -7.62 10.91 8.05
N MET A 159 -7.54 12.24 8.18
CA MET A 159 -6.39 12.91 8.80
C MET A 159 -6.23 12.57 10.29
N LEU A 160 -7.32 12.38 11.03
CA LEU A 160 -7.30 11.95 12.43
C LEU A 160 -6.81 10.51 12.56
N ASP A 161 -7.39 9.59 11.77
CA ASP A 161 -7.07 8.16 11.80
C ASP A 161 -5.60 7.88 11.42
N ASN A 162 -4.97 8.82 10.70
CA ASN A 162 -3.56 8.74 10.28
C ASN A 162 -2.62 9.63 11.10
N ASP A 163 -3.05 10.18 12.24
CA ASP A 163 -2.25 11.04 13.12
C ASP A 163 -1.65 12.30 12.42
N ILE A 164 -2.29 12.79 11.36
CA ILE A 164 -1.90 14.04 10.68
C ILE A 164 -2.34 15.26 11.51
N ILE A 165 -3.56 15.18 12.07
CA ILE A 165 -4.15 16.24 12.90
C ILE A 165 -4.60 15.68 14.24
N ARG A 166 -4.89 16.58 15.18
CA ARG A 166 -5.50 16.24 16.47
C ARG A 166 -6.52 17.30 16.88
N PRO A 167 -7.55 16.93 17.67
CA PRO A 167 -8.43 17.92 18.28
C PRO A 167 -7.64 18.88 19.18
N SER A 168 -8.02 20.15 19.19
CA SER A 168 -7.37 21.17 20.02
C SER A 168 -8.39 22.10 20.68
N LYS A 169 -8.00 22.69 21.81
CA LYS A 169 -8.73 23.76 22.51
C LYS A 169 -8.03 25.11 22.32
N SER A 170 -7.58 25.41 21.10
CA SER A 170 -6.83 26.63 20.80
C SER A 170 -7.68 27.89 20.92
N GLN A 171 -7.03 28.98 21.33
CA GLN A 171 -7.58 30.34 21.26
C GLN A 171 -7.51 30.91 19.83
N TRP A 172 -6.67 30.32 18.98
CA TRP A 172 -6.58 30.63 17.56
C TRP A 172 -7.54 29.74 16.76
N ALA A 173 -8.29 30.32 15.83
CA ALA A 173 -9.14 29.56 14.92
C ALA A 173 -9.36 30.30 13.60
N SER A 174 -9.20 29.60 12.48
CA SER A 174 -9.47 30.12 11.13
C SER A 174 -10.57 29.32 10.44
N PRO A 175 -11.44 29.96 9.64
CA PRO A 175 -12.52 29.26 8.96
C PRO A 175 -12.00 28.44 7.77
N LEU A 176 -12.64 27.30 7.53
CA LEU A 176 -12.33 26.44 6.39
C LEU A 176 -12.70 27.13 5.07
N HIS A 177 -11.79 27.09 4.09
CA HIS A 177 -12.08 27.50 2.71
C HIS A 177 -11.97 26.28 1.80
N PHE A 178 -13.11 25.88 1.23
CA PHE A 178 -13.20 24.74 0.33
C PHE A 178 -12.88 25.21 -1.10
N VAL A 179 -11.80 24.68 -1.69
CA VAL A 179 -11.43 24.96 -3.08
C VAL A 179 -11.82 23.75 -3.93
N ASN A 180 -12.54 23.98 -5.03
CA ASN A 180 -12.84 22.92 -5.99
C ASN A 180 -11.53 22.53 -6.70
N PRO A 181 -11.06 21.28 -6.52
CA PRO A 181 -9.86 20.83 -7.20
C PRO A 181 -10.19 20.46 -8.65
N PRO A 182 -9.18 20.34 -9.53
CA PRO A 182 -9.35 19.75 -10.85
C PRO A 182 -9.95 18.33 -10.75
N ILE A 183 -10.64 17.89 -11.79
CA ILE A 183 -11.35 16.60 -11.85
C ILE A 183 -10.42 15.46 -11.38
N GLY A 184 -10.87 14.71 -10.37
CA GLY A 184 -10.19 13.52 -9.85
C GLY A 184 -9.34 13.71 -8.58
N GLN A 185 -9.30 14.91 -8.00
CA GLN A 185 -8.64 15.17 -6.71
C GLN A 185 -9.66 15.49 -5.61
N HIS A 186 -9.33 15.18 -4.35
CA HIS A 186 -10.11 15.59 -3.17
C HIS A 186 -9.83 17.07 -2.87
N GLY A 187 -10.84 17.80 -2.36
CA GLY A 187 -10.78 19.26 -2.20
C GLY A 187 -9.60 19.72 -1.35
N PHE A 188 -8.85 20.71 -1.84
CA PHE A 188 -7.79 21.33 -1.05
C PHE A 188 -8.38 22.34 -0.06
N PHE A 189 -7.88 22.28 1.17
CA PHE A 189 -8.26 23.18 2.25
C PHE A 189 -7.17 24.21 2.47
N HIS A 190 -7.51 25.49 2.38
CA HIS A 190 -6.60 26.58 2.71
C HIS A 190 -7.16 27.45 3.85
N PRO A 191 -6.32 27.87 4.82
CA PRO A 191 -6.72 28.90 5.78
C PRO A 191 -6.89 30.25 5.07
N THR A 192 -7.84 31.06 5.53
CA THR A 192 -8.07 32.39 4.97
C THR A 192 -7.00 33.40 5.38
N ARG A 193 -6.79 34.39 4.49
CA ARG A 193 -5.76 35.45 4.52
C ARG A 193 -5.68 36.32 5.78
N GLU A 194 -6.64 36.22 6.70
CA GLU A 194 -6.62 36.96 7.97
C GLU A 194 -5.56 36.41 8.93
N ALA A 195 -5.32 35.10 8.92
CA ALA A 195 -4.26 34.50 9.73
C ALA A 195 -2.84 34.70 9.15
N SER A 196 -2.72 35.12 7.88
CA SER A 196 -1.43 35.41 7.25
C SER A 196 -0.89 36.81 7.54
N LYS A 197 -1.61 37.66 8.29
CA LYS A 197 -1.16 39.03 8.62
C LYS A 197 -0.33 39.11 9.92
N THR A 198 -0.25 38.04 10.71
CA THR A 198 0.44 38.00 12.01
C THR A 198 1.47 36.87 12.12
N ASP A 199 2.10 36.52 11.00
CA ASP A 199 3.02 35.37 10.85
C ASP A 199 2.35 33.99 11.09
N HIS A 200 2.16 33.32 9.96
CA HIS A 200 2.18 31.86 9.74
C HIS A 200 1.24 30.97 10.59
N THR A 201 0.10 30.61 9.98
CA THR A 201 -0.96 29.75 10.56
C THR A 201 -0.60 28.26 10.64
N GLU A 202 -0.75 27.66 11.82
CA GLU A 202 -1.02 26.23 12.01
C GLU A 202 -2.54 25.94 12.00
N PHE A 203 -2.93 24.75 11.53
CA PHE A 203 -4.30 24.27 11.51
C PHE A 203 -4.75 23.85 12.92
N PHE A 204 -5.52 24.70 13.59
CA PHE A 204 -6.23 24.33 14.82
C PHE A 204 -7.71 24.12 14.51
N LEU A 205 -8.13 22.85 14.42
CA LEU A 205 -9.54 22.49 14.26
C LEU A 205 -10.17 22.20 15.62
N ARG A 206 -11.39 22.70 15.82
CA ARG A 206 -12.23 22.45 16.99
C ARG A 206 -13.20 21.29 16.73
N PRO A 207 -13.72 20.65 17.80
CA PRO A 207 -14.56 19.44 17.73
C PRO A 207 -15.86 19.56 16.92
N GLY A 208 -16.44 20.75 16.79
CA GLY A 208 -17.78 20.92 16.19
C GLY A 208 -17.88 20.72 14.66
N LEU A 209 -16.80 20.28 14.00
CA LEU A 209 -16.86 19.79 12.61
C LEU A 209 -16.92 18.26 12.54
N ILE A 210 -16.71 17.56 13.66
CA ILE A 210 -16.65 16.09 13.71
C ILE A 210 -17.98 15.53 14.21
N ASP A 211 -18.68 16.26 15.09
CA ASP A 211 -20.03 15.90 15.56
C ASP A 211 -21.11 16.24 14.51
#